data_AF-A0A945BLT9-F1
#
_entry.id   AF-A0A945BLT9-F1
#
_cell.length_a   1.000
_cell.length_b   1.000
_cell.length_c   1.000
_cell.angle_alpha   90.00
_cell.angle_beta   90.00
_cell.angle_gamma   90.00
#
_symmetry.space_group_name_H-M   'P 1'
#
loop_
_entity.id
_entity.type
_entity.pdbx_description
1 polymer ?
#
loop_
_entity_poly.entity_id
_entity_poly.type
_entity_poly.pdbx_seq_one_letter_code
_entity_poly.pdbx_strand_id
1 'polypeptide(L)'
;MQFTTLLQRKLFAAVLSLACSLSALGQEGGTTPATTAMKTVAEQVEGDWVDGRWNQADVGPFMSADIHTPQGRTLKGIAIKVGGTAQATVCFNTELLGYSAAWADGFLEFDPRRYGLIGGPKPKGRTLFANDITPGWMHDGKLDDPRTRKLGPLPRSRAKYRGLYRHGKRVALSYTVGETTVLDEPWAGDADGRLFLTRTLEFGQAAKPLTALIATKRGATAVLQKISGLAVAQLPAGDETLWVAALGQGTGLAVNNHRILLTVQPGAAKRLAKVFIVQAPLGQAESVVALAKANAVIEPPSRLANGGPGLWPPLATRGVVGKPHGAFAIDTIRLPFDNPWNALLFTAGHDFLPDGSALVCTVHGDVWRLTGIDSSLKKVTWHRFATGLFQPLGLKVVGGNAYVIGRDQITRLHDLNGDGEADFYECFNNDLLSAGGGHA
;
A
#
# COMPACT_ATOMS: atom_id res chain seq x y z
N MET A 1 52.56 31.31 33.90
CA MET A 1 52.63 32.77 33.65
C MET A 1 51.87 33.03 32.35
N GLN A 2 50.86 33.90 32.25
CA GLN A 2 50.79 35.34 32.57
C GLN A 2 51.69 36.18 31.66
N PHE A 3 51.24 37.29 31.04
CA PHE A 3 49.94 37.99 31.11
C PHE A 3 49.74 38.96 29.89
N THR A 4 48.47 39.20 29.47
CA THR A 4 47.83 40.44 28.87
C THR A 4 48.61 41.37 27.89
N THR A 5 48.06 42.09 26.89
CA THR A 5 46.69 42.48 26.40
C THR A 5 46.80 42.88 24.89
N LEU A 6 45.93 43.62 24.13
CA LEU A 6 44.77 44.51 24.40
C LEU A 6 43.73 44.51 23.22
N LEU A 7 42.69 45.33 23.36
CA LEU A 7 41.49 45.60 22.56
C LEU A 7 41.66 46.58 21.36
N GLN A 8 40.91 46.40 20.25
CA GLN A 8 40.01 47.44 19.67
C GLN A 8 39.05 46.93 18.57
N ARG A 9 37.95 47.67 18.33
CA ARG A 9 36.90 47.43 17.31
C ARG A 9 36.84 48.60 16.31
N LYS A 10 36.35 48.36 15.08
CA LYS A 10 35.64 49.37 14.26
C LYS A 10 34.44 48.77 13.51
N LEU A 11 33.42 49.61 13.26
CA LEU A 11 32.24 49.34 12.44
C LEU A 11 32.52 49.73 10.98
N PHE A 12 31.70 49.26 10.03
CA PHE A 12 30.95 50.14 9.12
C PHE A 12 29.75 49.40 8.51
N ALA A 13 28.84 50.12 7.84
CA ALA A 13 27.57 49.58 7.32
C ALA A 13 27.21 50.14 5.93
N ALA A 14 26.52 49.31 5.14
CA ALA A 14 25.72 49.66 3.95
C ALA A 14 24.56 48.63 3.92
N VAL A 15 23.28 49.00 3.97
CA VAL A 15 22.47 49.76 3.00
C VAL A 15 22.27 48.98 1.70
N LEU A 16 20.99 48.69 1.42
CA LEU A 16 20.51 47.81 0.36
C LEU A 16 20.00 48.66 -0.84
N SER A 17 20.34 48.28 -2.07
CA SER A 17 19.76 48.89 -3.28
C SER A 17 19.62 47.88 -4.43
N LEU A 18 18.60 48.10 -5.26
CA LEU A 18 18.28 47.29 -6.44
C LEU A 18 19.36 47.44 -7.53
N ALA A 19 19.70 46.34 -8.22
CA ALA A 19 19.32 46.12 -9.62
C ALA A 19 19.93 44.82 -10.21
N CYS A 20 19.09 43.82 -10.50
CA CYS A 20 19.39 42.81 -11.52
C CYS A 20 18.13 42.60 -12.38
N SER A 21 18.27 42.75 -13.69
CA SER A 21 17.18 42.66 -14.65
C SER A 21 17.66 41.93 -15.91
N LEU A 22 16.92 40.87 -16.30
CA LEU A 22 17.11 40.07 -17.52
C LEU A 22 18.42 39.23 -17.56
N SER A 23 18.46 38.04 -18.18
CA SER A 23 17.36 37.22 -18.72
C SER A 23 17.80 35.78 -19.02
N ALA A 24 16.95 34.80 -18.71
CA ALA A 24 16.88 33.50 -19.38
C ALA A 24 15.42 32.97 -19.26
N LEU A 25 14.91 32.29 -20.29
CA LEU A 25 13.51 31.87 -20.41
C LEU A 25 13.40 30.36 -20.69
N GLY A 26 12.32 29.74 -20.21
CA GLY A 26 11.92 28.36 -20.51
C GLY A 26 12.32 27.35 -19.42
N GLN A 27 11.43 26.47 -18.94
CA GLN A 27 10.01 26.27 -19.23
C GLN A 27 9.19 26.17 -17.93
N GLU A 28 7.96 26.67 -17.94
CA GLU A 28 7.06 26.61 -16.80
C GLU A 28 6.40 25.23 -16.69
N GLY A 29 6.82 24.43 -15.70
CA GLY A 29 6.03 23.31 -15.20
C GLY A 29 4.92 23.85 -14.30
N GLY A 30 3.72 24.05 -14.85
CA GLY A 30 2.64 24.82 -14.22
C GLY A 30 2.20 24.32 -12.83
N THR A 31 2.70 24.95 -11.77
CA THR A 31 2.17 24.82 -10.41
C THR A 31 0.98 25.76 -10.21
N THR A 32 -0.24 25.31 -10.54
CA THR A 32 -1.47 26.10 -10.34
C THR A 32 -1.63 26.50 -8.86
N PRO A 33 -1.70 27.80 -8.51
CA PRO A 33 -1.91 28.22 -7.13
C PRO A 33 -3.30 27.80 -6.63
N ALA A 34 -3.38 27.25 -5.41
CA ALA A 34 -4.60 26.68 -4.85
C ALA A 34 -5.61 27.73 -4.30
N THR A 35 -5.80 28.86 -5.00
CA THR A 35 -6.76 29.93 -4.63
C THR A 35 -7.36 30.66 -5.84
N THR A 36 -7.83 29.94 -6.87
CA THR A 36 -8.90 30.49 -7.72
C THR A 36 -10.21 30.37 -6.93
N ALA A 37 -10.98 31.46 -6.80
CA ALA A 37 -12.30 31.39 -6.19
C ALA A 37 -13.18 30.42 -7.00
N MET A 38 -13.82 29.45 -6.35
CA MET A 38 -14.69 28.51 -7.06
C MET A 38 -15.87 29.27 -7.69
N LYS A 39 -16.15 28.99 -8.96
CA LYS A 39 -17.34 29.49 -9.67
C LYS A 39 -18.61 29.11 -8.92
N THR A 40 -19.73 29.78 -9.18
CA THR A 40 -21.01 29.34 -8.61
C THR A 40 -21.36 27.92 -9.10
N VAL A 41 -22.15 27.16 -8.33
CA VAL A 41 -22.42 25.74 -8.62
C VAL A 41 -23.04 25.52 -10.01
N ALA A 42 -23.77 26.51 -10.54
CA ALA A 42 -24.37 26.46 -11.88
C ALA A 42 -23.36 26.69 -13.03
N GLU A 43 -22.17 27.23 -12.75
CA GLU A 43 -21.13 27.57 -13.74
C GLU A 43 -19.97 26.56 -13.75
N GLN A 44 -20.00 25.57 -12.85
CA GLN A 44 -18.96 24.56 -12.69
C GLN A 44 -19.08 23.45 -13.74
N VAL A 45 -17.99 23.17 -14.45
CA VAL A 45 -17.85 22.06 -15.41
C VAL A 45 -16.85 21.02 -14.90
N GLU A 46 -16.81 19.81 -15.47
CA GLU A 46 -15.88 18.74 -15.03
C GLU A 46 -14.42 19.19 -14.93
N GLY A 47 -13.98 20.12 -15.81
CA GLY A 47 -12.64 20.70 -15.78
C GLY A 47 -12.30 21.45 -14.49
N ASP A 48 -13.28 22.08 -13.84
CA ASP A 48 -13.10 22.80 -12.57
C ASP A 48 -12.88 21.85 -11.37
N TRP A 49 -13.07 20.55 -11.58
CA TRP A 49 -12.89 19.50 -10.57
C TRP A 49 -11.65 18.62 -10.82
N VAL A 50 -10.77 19.01 -11.75
CA VAL A 50 -9.51 18.31 -12.04
C VAL A 50 -8.42 18.80 -11.08
N ASP A 51 -8.00 17.94 -10.16
CA ASP A 51 -6.98 18.23 -9.15
C ASP A 51 -6.08 17.01 -8.93
N GLY A 52 -4.81 17.15 -9.31
CA GLY A 52 -3.83 16.07 -9.25
C GLY A 52 -3.15 15.87 -7.89
N ARG A 53 -3.46 16.66 -6.85
CA ARG A 53 -2.71 16.68 -5.56
C ARG A 53 -2.64 15.33 -4.84
N TRP A 54 -3.56 14.39 -5.09
CA TRP A 54 -3.46 13.04 -4.51
C TRP A 54 -2.18 12.30 -4.94
N ASN A 55 -1.62 12.62 -6.12
CA ASN A 55 -0.32 12.11 -6.57
C ASN A 55 0.89 12.65 -5.78
N GLN A 56 0.70 13.67 -4.93
CA GLN A 56 1.71 14.25 -4.05
C GLN A 56 1.58 13.76 -2.60
N ALA A 57 0.50 13.06 -2.27
CA ALA A 57 0.19 12.61 -0.92
C ALA A 57 1.01 11.38 -0.53
N ASP A 58 1.66 11.38 0.64
CA ASP A 58 2.14 10.13 1.22
C ASP A 58 0.98 9.39 1.90
N VAL A 59 0.49 8.40 1.18
CA VAL A 59 -0.56 7.45 1.61
C VAL A 59 -0.03 6.33 2.52
N GLY A 60 1.25 6.34 2.90
CA GLY A 60 1.86 5.31 3.75
C GLY A 60 2.35 4.08 2.97
N PRO A 61 2.54 2.93 3.63
CA PRO A 61 3.17 1.75 3.02
C PRO A 61 2.35 1.08 1.90
N PHE A 62 1.02 1.31 1.86
CA PHE A 62 0.14 0.72 0.87
C PHE A 62 -1.04 1.63 0.50
N MET A 63 -1.77 1.28 -0.55
CA MET A 63 -3.05 1.86 -0.92
C MET A 63 -3.97 0.79 -1.50
N SER A 64 -5.18 0.71 -0.97
CA SER A 64 -6.24 -0.17 -1.43
C SER A 64 -7.10 0.57 -2.46
N ALA A 65 -7.30 0.02 -3.65
CA ALA A 65 -8.02 0.66 -4.74
C ALA A 65 -8.49 -0.34 -5.81
N ASP A 66 -9.30 0.11 -6.76
CA ASP A 66 -9.49 -0.57 -8.05
C ASP A 66 -8.30 -0.24 -8.96
N ILE A 67 -7.30 -1.12 -8.95
CA ILE A 67 -6.01 -0.86 -9.60
C ILE A 67 -6.02 -1.38 -11.03
N HIS A 68 -5.79 -0.49 -12.00
CA HIS A 68 -5.78 -0.79 -13.43
C HIS A 68 -4.41 -1.35 -13.83
N THR A 69 -4.24 -2.68 -13.76
CA THR A 69 -2.98 -3.36 -14.08
C THR A 69 -2.89 -3.74 -15.58
N PRO A 70 -1.69 -4.04 -16.12
CA PRO A 70 -1.53 -4.35 -17.54
C PRO A 70 -2.30 -5.57 -18.08
N GLN A 71 -2.85 -6.42 -17.22
CA GLN A 71 -3.69 -7.58 -17.61
C GLN A 71 -5.17 -7.43 -17.20
N GLY A 72 -5.56 -6.28 -16.63
CA GLY A 72 -6.94 -6.00 -16.24
C GLY A 72 -7.09 -5.25 -14.91
N ARG A 73 -8.34 -4.98 -14.55
CA ARG A 73 -8.72 -4.29 -13.32
C ARG A 73 -8.62 -5.22 -12.11
N THR A 74 -7.92 -4.77 -11.08
CA THR A 74 -7.88 -5.42 -9.77
C THR A 74 -8.86 -4.67 -8.87
N LEU A 75 -10.14 -5.01 -8.98
CA LEU A 75 -11.28 -4.26 -8.42
C LEU A 75 -11.25 -4.09 -6.88
N LYS A 76 -10.51 -4.96 -6.19
CA LYS A 76 -10.10 -4.83 -4.78
C LYS A 76 -8.60 -5.14 -4.66
N GLY A 77 -7.78 -4.25 -5.20
CA GLY A 77 -6.33 -4.35 -5.20
C GLY A 77 -5.71 -3.63 -4.00
N ILE A 78 -4.60 -4.15 -3.48
CA ILE A 78 -3.74 -3.47 -2.50
C ILE A 78 -2.38 -3.30 -3.16
N ALA A 79 -2.02 -2.06 -3.50
CA ALA A 79 -0.66 -1.70 -3.92
C ALA A 79 0.21 -1.54 -2.67
N ILE A 80 1.29 -2.30 -2.55
CA ILE A 80 2.21 -2.30 -1.40
C ILE A 80 3.58 -1.83 -1.88
N LYS A 81 4.08 -0.72 -1.30
CA LYS A 81 5.46 -0.23 -1.47
C LYS A 81 6.41 -1.24 -0.84
N VAL A 82 7.46 -1.64 -1.55
CA VAL A 82 8.41 -2.67 -1.06
C VAL A 82 9.86 -2.25 -1.20
N GLY A 83 10.66 -2.66 -0.22
CA GLY A 83 12.08 -2.32 -0.12
C GLY A 83 12.35 -1.04 0.69
N GLY A 84 13.60 -0.86 1.13
CA GLY A 84 13.96 0.18 2.11
C GLY A 84 13.69 1.61 1.64
N THR A 85 13.83 1.85 0.33
CA THR A 85 13.55 3.12 -0.35
C THR A 85 12.24 3.09 -1.14
N ALA A 86 11.40 2.07 -0.96
CA ALA A 86 10.21 1.80 -1.77
C ALA A 86 10.50 1.68 -3.29
N GLN A 87 11.64 1.07 -3.65
CA GLN A 87 12.11 1.00 -5.04
C GLN A 87 11.25 0.13 -5.98
N ALA A 88 10.29 -0.62 -5.43
CA ALA A 88 9.29 -1.36 -6.20
C ALA A 88 7.93 -1.40 -5.49
N THR A 89 6.91 -1.85 -6.21
CA THR A 89 5.54 -2.01 -5.72
C THR A 89 4.95 -3.34 -6.21
N VAL A 90 4.16 -4.01 -5.36
CA VAL A 90 3.34 -5.18 -5.75
C VAL A 90 1.86 -4.87 -5.59
N CYS A 91 1.00 -5.44 -6.44
CA CYS A 91 -0.46 -5.33 -6.33
C CYS A 91 -1.07 -6.69 -5.97
N PHE A 92 -1.65 -6.81 -4.79
CA PHE A 92 -2.36 -8.00 -4.31
C PHE A 92 -3.87 -7.87 -4.54
N ASN A 93 -4.50 -8.91 -5.08
CA ASN A 93 -5.95 -8.98 -5.30
C ASN A 93 -6.63 -9.67 -4.11
N THR A 94 -7.46 -8.96 -3.33
CA THR A 94 -8.12 -9.54 -2.15
C THR A 94 -9.31 -10.45 -2.48
N GLU A 95 -9.86 -10.36 -3.70
CA GLU A 95 -10.91 -11.27 -4.16
C GLU A 95 -10.35 -12.63 -4.57
N LEU A 96 -9.23 -12.61 -5.31
CA LEU A 96 -8.61 -13.78 -5.94
C LEU A 96 -7.39 -14.33 -5.20
N LEU A 97 -6.88 -13.60 -4.19
CA LEU A 97 -5.79 -13.99 -3.28
C LEU A 97 -4.47 -14.35 -4.00
N GLY A 98 -4.13 -13.52 -4.99
CA GLY A 98 -2.91 -13.60 -5.79
C GLY A 98 -2.38 -12.21 -6.14
N TYR A 99 -1.16 -12.14 -6.66
CA TYR A 99 -0.55 -10.88 -7.07
C TYR A 99 -0.97 -10.60 -8.51
N SER A 100 -1.64 -9.48 -8.78
CA SER A 100 -2.02 -9.07 -10.14
C SER A 100 -0.83 -8.53 -10.94
N ALA A 101 0.09 -7.81 -10.29
CA ALA A 101 1.27 -7.24 -10.93
C ALA A 101 2.36 -6.88 -9.92
N ALA A 102 3.58 -6.67 -10.43
CA ALA A 102 4.66 -5.98 -9.72
C ALA A 102 5.41 -5.06 -10.69
N TRP A 103 5.89 -3.92 -10.18
CA TRP A 103 6.62 -2.92 -10.97
C TRP A 103 7.70 -2.24 -10.13
N ALA A 104 8.73 -1.73 -10.81
CA ALA A 104 9.83 -0.97 -10.25
C ALA A 104 9.62 0.54 -10.44
N ASP A 105 10.42 1.33 -9.73
CA ASP A 105 10.65 2.76 -10.03
C ASP A 105 9.41 3.65 -9.85
N GLY A 106 8.48 3.24 -8.98
CA GLY A 106 7.32 4.04 -8.58
C GLY A 106 6.22 3.26 -7.86
N PHE A 107 5.13 3.97 -7.57
CA PHE A 107 3.93 3.48 -6.88
C PHE A 107 2.72 3.56 -7.80
N LEU A 108 1.64 4.23 -7.39
CA LEU A 108 0.46 4.49 -8.22
C LEU A 108 0.53 5.86 -8.90
N GLU A 109 -0.08 5.98 -10.08
CA GLU A 109 -0.51 7.24 -10.66
C GLU A 109 -2.04 7.30 -10.55
N PHE A 110 -2.52 8.33 -9.85
CA PHE A 110 -3.94 8.61 -9.68
C PHE A 110 -4.42 9.53 -10.80
N ASP A 111 -5.57 9.20 -11.40
CA ASP A 111 -6.32 10.11 -12.26
C ASP A 111 -6.56 11.44 -11.51
N PRO A 112 -6.48 12.63 -12.13
CA PRO A 112 -6.73 13.89 -11.43
C PRO A 112 -8.23 14.27 -11.37
N ARG A 113 -9.13 13.63 -12.12
CA ARG A 113 -10.54 14.02 -12.20
C ARG A 113 -11.26 13.81 -10.87
N ARG A 114 -12.03 14.81 -10.43
CA ARG A 114 -12.79 14.82 -9.16
C ARG A 114 -11.91 14.54 -7.94
N TYR A 115 -10.79 15.27 -7.81
CA TYR A 115 -9.72 15.03 -6.82
C TYR A 115 -9.19 13.58 -6.84
N GLY A 116 -9.21 12.97 -8.02
CA GLY A 116 -8.88 11.58 -8.31
C GLY A 116 -9.85 10.51 -7.84
N LEU A 117 -11.04 10.88 -7.37
CA LEU A 117 -11.96 9.93 -6.74
C LEU A 117 -12.72 9.02 -7.72
N ILE A 118 -12.83 9.39 -9.01
CA ILE A 118 -13.60 8.62 -10.00
C ILE A 118 -12.77 7.65 -10.87
N GLY A 119 -11.44 7.81 -10.91
CA GLY A 119 -10.55 7.00 -11.73
C GLY A 119 -9.83 5.94 -10.91
N GLY A 120 -9.80 4.69 -11.39
CA GLY A 120 -8.96 3.65 -10.79
C GLY A 120 -7.48 3.95 -11.07
N PRO A 121 -6.61 3.99 -10.05
CA PRO A 121 -5.19 4.30 -10.26
C PRO A 121 -4.47 3.17 -11.01
N LYS A 122 -3.41 3.52 -11.73
CA LYS A 122 -2.58 2.59 -12.52
C LYS A 122 -1.15 2.50 -11.96
N PRO A 123 -0.40 1.44 -12.24
CA PRO A 123 1.04 1.38 -11.97
C PRO A 123 1.80 2.56 -12.57
N LYS A 124 2.65 3.21 -11.77
CA LYS A 124 3.63 4.19 -12.19
C LYS A 124 5.02 3.56 -12.10
N GLY A 125 5.71 3.42 -13.24
CA GLY A 125 7.04 2.82 -13.33
C GLY A 125 7.09 1.59 -14.26
N ARG A 126 8.17 0.81 -14.17
CA ARG A 126 8.48 -0.28 -15.11
C ARG A 126 7.90 -1.61 -14.63
N THR A 127 6.98 -2.21 -15.40
CA THR A 127 6.34 -3.49 -15.03
C THR A 127 7.35 -4.64 -15.07
N LEU A 128 7.54 -5.31 -13.93
CA LEU A 128 8.38 -6.51 -13.76
C LEU A 128 7.62 -7.77 -14.21
N PHE A 129 6.37 -7.92 -13.74
CA PHE A 129 5.43 -8.93 -14.23
C PHE A 129 3.97 -8.49 -14.04
N ALA A 130 3.07 -9.08 -14.80
CA ALA A 130 1.62 -8.92 -14.63
C ALA A 130 0.91 -10.25 -14.92
N ASN A 131 0.10 -10.71 -13.97
CA ASN A 131 -0.58 -11.98 -13.99
C ASN A 131 -1.99 -11.84 -14.56
N ASP A 132 -2.52 -12.92 -15.15
CA ASP A 132 -3.92 -12.97 -15.59
C ASP A 132 -4.86 -12.82 -14.37
N ILE A 133 -6.00 -12.16 -14.56
CA ILE A 133 -7.06 -12.04 -13.54
C ILE A 133 -7.68 -13.43 -13.29
N THR A 134 -7.03 -14.17 -12.41
CA THR A 134 -7.28 -15.58 -12.05
C THR A 134 -7.00 -15.78 -10.55
N PRO A 135 -7.56 -16.81 -9.90
CA PRO A 135 -7.22 -17.17 -8.53
C PRO A 135 -5.69 -17.30 -8.35
N GLY A 136 -5.16 -16.76 -7.25
CA GLY A 136 -3.74 -16.88 -6.91
C GLY A 136 -3.32 -18.29 -6.47
N TRP A 137 -4.29 -19.16 -6.19
CA TRP A 137 -4.11 -20.51 -5.68
C TRP A 137 -4.90 -21.51 -6.50
N MET A 138 -4.31 -22.67 -6.78
CA MET A 138 -4.98 -23.75 -7.48
C MET A 138 -6.04 -24.41 -6.60
N HIS A 139 -7.16 -24.78 -7.22
CA HIS A 139 -8.14 -25.69 -6.69
C HIS A 139 -8.34 -26.82 -7.69
N ASP A 140 -8.29 -28.07 -7.22
CA ASP A 140 -8.36 -29.29 -8.06
C ASP A 140 -7.41 -29.26 -9.27
N GLY A 141 -6.20 -28.73 -9.07
CA GLY A 141 -5.15 -28.61 -10.09
C GLY A 141 -5.31 -27.45 -11.08
N LYS A 142 -6.34 -26.59 -10.93
CA LYS A 142 -6.67 -25.52 -11.88
C LYS A 142 -6.69 -24.13 -11.24
N LEU A 143 -6.48 -23.11 -12.07
CA LEU A 143 -6.58 -21.68 -11.72
C LEU A 143 -7.90 -21.10 -12.27
N ASP A 144 -9.00 -21.86 -12.16
CA ASP A 144 -10.31 -21.51 -12.70
C ASP A 144 -11.10 -20.68 -11.66
N ASP A 145 -11.49 -19.45 -12.02
CA ASP A 145 -12.33 -18.60 -11.17
C ASP A 145 -13.76 -19.20 -11.06
N PRO A 146 -14.21 -19.67 -9.88
CA PRO A 146 -15.53 -20.25 -9.70
C PRO A 146 -16.66 -19.22 -9.62
N ARG A 147 -16.36 -17.93 -9.45
CA ARG A 147 -17.38 -16.90 -9.22
C ARG A 147 -18.21 -16.69 -10.49
N THR A 148 -19.53 -16.84 -10.44
CA THR A 148 -20.39 -16.68 -11.64
C THR A 148 -20.27 -15.29 -12.25
N ARG A 149 -20.27 -14.24 -11.42
CA ARG A 149 -20.18 -12.84 -11.84
C ARG A 149 -18.75 -12.29 -11.97
N LYS A 150 -17.72 -13.07 -11.61
CA LYS A 150 -16.30 -12.63 -11.51
C LYS A 150 -16.07 -11.39 -10.62
N LEU A 151 -16.97 -11.17 -9.64
CA LEU A 151 -16.93 -10.11 -8.63
C LEU A 151 -17.09 -10.73 -7.23
N GLY A 152 -16.60 -10.06 -6.19
CA GLY A 152 -16.67 -10.51 -4.80
C GLY A 152 -15.59 -11.54 -4.43
N PRO A 153 -15.44 -11.90 -3.14
CA PRO A 153 -14.43 -12.85 -2.71
C PRO A 153 -14.62 -14.25 -3.31
N LEU A 154 -13.54 -15.02 -3.40
CA LEU A 154 -13.61 -16.45 -3.65
C LEU A 154 -14.50 -17.17 -2.60
N PRO A 155 -15.10 -18.33 -2.96
CA PRO A 155 -15.81 -19.16 -1.99
C PRO A 155 -14.90 -19.50 -0.81
N ARG A 156 -15.40 -19.31 0.42
CA ARG A 156 -14.58 -19.34 1.65
C ARG A 156 -13.87 -20.68 1.89
N SER A 157 -14.42 -21.78 1.37
CA SER A 157 -13.83 -23.13 1.39
C SER A 157 -12.71 -23.34 0.37
N ARG A 158 -12.54 -22.45 -0.62
CA ARG A 158 -11.36 -22.40 -1.49
C ARG A 158 -10.27 -21.54 -0.88
N ALA A 159 -10.60 -20.31 -0.51
CA ALA A 159 -9.70 -19.37 0.14
C ALA A 159 -10.49 -18.17 0.72
N LYS A 160 -9.96 -17.49 1.75
CA LYS A 160 -10.58 -16.28 2.34
C LYS A 160 -9.53 -15.25 2.80
N TYR A 161 -9.68 -14.00 2.39
CA TYR A 161 -8.95 -12.85 2.94
C TYR A 161 -9.31 -12.60 4.41
N ARG A 162 -8.32 -12.24 5.24
CA ARG A 162 -8.48 -11.96 6.68
C ARG A 162 -8.03 -10.57 7.09
N GLY A 163 -7.16 -9.93 6.32
CA GLY A 163 -6.66 -8.59 6.59
C GLY A 163 -5.19 -8.44 6.23
N LEU A 164 -4.57 -7.36 6.68
CA LEU A 164 -3.12 -7.16 6.60
C LEU A 164 -2.58 -6.59 7.92
N TYR A 165 -1.33 -6.92 8.23
CA TYR A 165 -0.55 -6.31 9.30
C TYR A 165 0.42 -5.29 8.72
N ARG A 166 0.38 -4.05 9.22
CA ARG A 166 1.40 -3.01 9.09
C ARG A 166 2.44 -3.24 10.18
N HIS A 167 3.73 -3.16 9.83
CA HIS A 167 4.82 -3.10 10.79
C HIS A 167 5.83 -2.05 10.31
N GLY A 168 5.59 -0.79 10.69
CA GLY A 168 6.24 0.36 10.06
C GLY A 168 6.06 0.34 8.54
N LYS A 169 7.17 0.28 7.80
CA LYS A 169 7.17 0.21 6.32
C LYS A 169 6.88 -1.18 5.73
N ARG A 170 6.79 -2.25 6.53
CA ARG A 170 6.49 -3.62 6.04
C ARG A 170 5.00 -3.92 6.13
N VAL A 171 4.52 -4.79 5.24
CA VAL A 171 3.15 -5.31 5.24
C VAL A 171 3.19 -6.84 5.15
N ALA A 172 2.42 -7.51 5.99
CA ALA A 172 2.14 -8.96 5.88
C ALA A 172 0.64 -9.18 5.64
N LEU A 173 0.29 -9.71 4.47
CA LEU A 173 -1.09 -10.06 4.11
C LEU A 173 -1.50 -11.33 4.85
N SER A 174 -2.76 -11.41 5.29
CA SER A 174 -3.31 -12.56 6.02
C SER A 174 -4.53 -13.14 5.29
N TYR A 175 -4.50 -14.44 5.02
CA TYR A 175 -5.60 -15.18 4.39
C TYR A 175 -5.57 -16.68 4.73
N THR A 176 -6.55 -17.44 4.24
CA THR A 176 -6.52 -18.90 4.26
C THR A 176 -6.65 -19.47 2.85
N VAL A 177 -6.11 -20.67 2.63
CA VAL A 177 -6.23 -21.49 1.41
C VAL A 177 -6.76 -22.85 1.83
N GLY A 178 -8.06 -23.08 1.56
CA GLY A 178 -8.89 -23.94 2.39
C GLY A 178 -8.75 -23.56 3.86
N GLU A 179 -8.47 -24.57 4.69
CA GLU A 179 -8.20 -24.42 6.13
C GLU A 179 -6.75 -24.01 6.44
N THR A 180 -5.84 -24.00 5.46
CA THR A 180 -4.43 -23.64 5.70
C THR A 180 -4.32 -22.13 5.87
N THR A 181 -3.90 -21.65 7.04
CA THR A 181 -3.56 -20.23 7.24
C THR A 181 -2.31 -19.85 6.46
N VAL A 182 -2.29 -18.64 5.89
CA VAL A 182 -1.15 -18.08 5.17
C VAL A 182 -0.91 -16.64 5.64
N LEU A 183 0.34 -16.34 5.99
CA LEU A 183 0.87 -14.98 6.05
C LEU A 183 1.84 -14.78 4.89
N ASP A 184 1.78 -13.63 4.22
CA ASP A 184 2.42 -13.38 2.93
C ASP A 184 3.05 -11.97 2.94
N GLU A 185 4.37 -11.91 3.13
CA GLU A 185 5.17 -10.69 3.23
C GLU A 185 5.94 -10.46 1.91
N PRO A 186 5.51 -9.49 1.07
CA PRO A 186 6.30 -9.00 -0.04
C PRO A 186 7.40 -8.03 0.45
N TRP A 187 8.59 -8.13 -0.14
CA TRP A 187 9.69 -7.20 0.07
C TRP A 187 10.54 -7.06 -1.19
N ALA A 188 11.43 -6.07 -1.24
CA ALA A 188 12.38 -5.86 -2.32
C ALA A 188 13.77 -5.48 -1.79
N GLY A 189 14.80 -5.84 -2.53
CA GLY A 189 16.19 -5.49 -2.27
C GLY A 189 16.94 -5.18 -3.55
N ASP A 190 18.19 -4.79 -3.40
CA ASP A 190 19.17 -4.75 -4.49
C ASP A 190 20.31 -5.71 -4.15
N ALA A 191 20.87 -6.37 -5.16
CA ALA A 191 22.15 -7.03 -5.08
C ALA A 191 22.86 -6.93 -6.44
N ASP A 192 24.14 -6.56 -6.43
CA ASP A 192 24.96 -6.32 -7.62
C ASP A 192 24.33 -5.31 -8.62
N GLY A 193 23.58 -4.31 -8.12
CA GLY A 193 22.86 -3.34 -8.95
C GLY A 193 21.61 -3.90 -9.63
N ARG A 194 21.13 -5.07 -9.17
CA ARG A 194 19.92 -5.72 -9.66
C ARG A 194 18.83 -5.71 -8.58
N LEU A 195 17.76 -4.98 -8.86
CA LEU A 195 16.50 -5.07 -8.13
C LEU A 195 15.97 -6.51 -8.13
N PHE A 196 15.76 -7.06 -6.94
CA PHE A 196 15.02 -8.31 -6.73
C PHE A 196 13.81 -8.09 -5.82
N LEU A 197 12.77 -8.89 -6.04
CA LEU A 197 11.64 -9.02 -5.13
C LEU A 197 11.76 -10.33 -4.35
N THR A 198 11.21 -10.35 -3.14
CA THR A 198 10.96 -11.58 -2.38
C THR A 198 9.50 -11.63 -1.94
N ARG A 199 8.89 -12.81 -2.03
CA ARG A 199 7.61 -13.12 -1.41
C ARG A 199 7.84 -14.19 -0.35
N THR A 200 7.76 -13.79 0.92
CA THR A 200 8.02 -14.67 2.07
C THR A 200 6.69 -15.12 2.63
N LEU A 201 6.44 -16.43 2.65
CA LEU A 201 5.17 -17.04 3.04
C LEU A 201 5.36 -17.94 4.26
N GLU A 202 4.51 -17.76 5.26
CA GLU A 202 4.35 -18.68 6.39
C GLU A 202 3.01 -19.39 6.28
N PHE A 203 3.06 -20.72 6.31
CA PHE A 203 1.91 -21.61 6.26
C PHE A 203 1.66 -22.23 7.64
N GLY A 204 0.39 -22.33 8.01
CA GLY A 204 -0.06 -23.25 9.05
C GLY A 204 0.08 -24.72 8.62
N GLN A 205 -0.63 -25.62 9.34
CA GLN A 205 -0.75 -27.02 8.94
C GLN A 205 -1.39 -27.14 7.55
N ALA A 206 -0.72 -27.80 6.63
CA ALA A 206 -1.20 -28.04 5.26
C ALA A 206 -1.62 -29.50 5.09
N ALA A 207 -2.93 -29.77 5.07
CA ALA A 207 -3.46 -31.13 4.95
C ALA A 207 -3.38 -31.72 3.52
N LYS A 208 -3.14 -30.86 2.51
CA LYS A 208 -3.01 -31.20 1.09
C LYS A 208 -1.85 -30.41 0.48
N PRO A 209 -1.26 -30.84 -0.65
CA PRO A 209 -0.35 -30.01 -1.42
C PRO A 209 -1.03 -28.69 -1.84
N LEU A 210 -0.29 -27.58 -1.79
CA LEU A 210 -0.75 -26.28 -2.27
C LEU A 210 0.09 -25.82 -3.46
N THR A 211 -0.55 -25.17 -4.43
CA THR A 211 0.12 -24.57 -5.59
C THR A 211 -0.36 -23.15 -5.80
N ALA A 212 0.56 -22.18 -5.82
CA ALA A 212 0.27 -20.76 -6.03
C ALA A 212 0.79 -20.29 -7.39
N LEU A 213 0.06 -19.36 -8.02
CA LEU A 213 0.60 -18.56 -9.12
C LEU A 213 1.60 -17.56 -8.56
N ILE A 214 2.81 -17.53 -9.16
CA ILE A 214 3.84 -16.53 -8.86
C ILE A 214 3.88 -15.48 -9.98
N ALA A 215 4.20 -15.92 -11.20
CA ALA A 215 4.40 -15.04 -12.32
C ALA A 215 3.89 -15.64 -13.63
N THR A 216 3.35 -14.78 -14.49
CA THR A 216 2.88 -15.07 -15.85
C THR A 216 3.58 -14.14 -16.83
N LYS A 217 3.95 -14.64 -18.01
CA LYS A 217 4.35 -13.81 -19.15
C LYS A 217 3.77 -14.38 -20.44
N ARG A 218 2.62 -13.86 -20.89
CA ARG A 218 1.99 -14.29 -22.16
C ARG A 218 2.99 -14.19 -23.32
N GLY A 219 3.01 -15.19 -24.19
CA GLY A 219 3.97 -15.32 -25.30
C GLY A 219 5.30 -15.99 -24.93
N ALA A 220 5.64 -16.10 -23.64
CA ALA A 220 6.82 -16.84 -23.18
C ALA A 220 6.47 -18.30 -22.85
N THR A 221 7.45 -19.19 -22.96
CA THR A 221 7.38 -20.54 -22.37
C THR A 221 8.23 -20.59 -21.11
N ALA A 222 7.62 -21.01 -20.00
CA ALA A 222 8.26 -21.18 -18.72
C ALA A 222 9.11 -22.46 -18.72
N VAL A 223 10.41 -22.33 -18.41
CA VAL A 223 11.33 -23.47 -18.28
C VAL A 223 11.76 -23.60 -16.83
N LEU A 224 11.70 -24.83 -16.30
CA LEU A 224 12.16 -25.17 -14.95
C LEU A 224 13.46 -25.98 -15.04
N GLN A 225 14.45 -25.62 -14.24
CA GLN A 225 15.73 -26.32 -14.13
C GLN A 225 16.23 -26.39 -12.69
N LYS A 226 17.24 -27.23 -12.44
CA LYS A 226 17.79 -27.45 -11.11
C LYS A 226 19.31 -27.24 -11.12
N ILE A 227 19.78 -26.19 -10.47
CA ILE A 227 21.18 -25.76 -10.48
C ILE A 227 21.71 -25.74 -9.05
N SER A 228 22.85 -26.42 -8.82
CA SER A 228 23.48 -26.52 -7.49
C SER A 228 22.49 -26.90 -6.38
N GLY A 229 21.57 -27.83 -6.67
CA GLY A 229 20.50 -28.31 -5.77
C GLY A 229 19.21 -27.50 -5.76
N LEU A 230 19.23 -26.22 -6.15
CA LEU A 230 18.09 -25.30 -6.08
C LEU A 230 17.21 -25.38 -7.34
N ALA A 231 15.89 -25.35 -7.18
CA ALA A 231 14.94 -25.24 -8.29
C ALA A 231 14.81 -23.76 -8.71
N VAL A 232 15.03 -23.49 -9.99
CA VAL A 232 14.94 -22.15 -10.60
C VAL A 232 14.17 -22.23 -11.91
N ALA A 233 13.26 -21.30 -12.13
CA ALA A 233 12.44 -21.21 -13.35
C ALA A 233 12.63 -19.86 -14.04
N GLN A 234 12.46 -19.85 -15.36
CA GLN A 234 12.61 -18.67 -16.22
C GLN A 234 11.36 -18.43 -17.08
N LEU A 235 11.05 -17.15 -17.32
CA LEU A 235 10.09 -16.65 -18.31
C LEU A 235 10.80 -15.60 -19.19
N PRO A 236 11.33 -15.98 -20.37
CA PRO A 236 12.00 -15.05 -21.28
C PRO A 236 11.07 -13.96 -21.82
N ALA A 237 11.54 -12.74 -21.99
CA ALA A 237 10.68 -11.57 -22.25
C ALA A 237 11.37 -10.48 -23.10
N GLY A 238 11.89 -10.86 -24.27
CA GLY A 238 12.82 -10.01 -25.03
C GLY A 238 14.22 -10.13 -24.43
N ASP A 239 14.93 -9.00 -24.29
CA ASP A 239 16.31 -8.98 -23.79
C ASP A 239 16.41 -9.29 -22.28
N GLU A 240 15.34 -9.04 -21.51
CA GLU A 240 15.22 -9.44 -20.11
C GLU A 240 14.51 -10.80 -19.98
N THR A 241 14.95 -11.62 -19.03
CA THR A 241 14.25 -12.83 -18.59
C THR A 241 13.81 -12.66 -17.14
N LEU A 242 12.56 -12.98 -16.82
CA LEU A 242 12.07 -13.02 -15.45
C LEU A 242 12.45 -14.37 -14.84
N TRP A 243 13.25 -14.34 -13.79
CA TRP A 243 13.73 -15.52 -13.08
C TRP A 243 13.06 -15.65 -11.71
N VAL A 244 12.78 -16.89 -11.30
CA VAL A 244 12.15 -17.22 -10.03
C VAL A 244 12.88 -18.40 -9.39
N ALA A 245 13.21 -18.31 -8.10
CA ALA A 245 13.69 -19.44 -7.30
C ALA A 245 12.79 -19.62 -6.05
N ALA A 246 12.61 -20.87 -5.59
CA ALA A 246 11.90 -21.17 -4.35
C ALA A 246 12.83 -21.79 -3.30
N LEU A 247 12.75 -21.25 -2.08
CA LEU A 247 13.56 -21.61 -0.92
C LEU A 247 12.62 -22.00 0.23
N GLY A 248 12.97 -23.04 1.00
CA GLY A 248 12.19 -23.50 2.16
C GLY A 248 11.91 -25.00 2.16
N GLN A 249 11.83 -25.61 3.33
CA GLN A 249 11.72 -27.07 3.47
C GLN A 249 10.31 -27.57 3.09
N GLY A 250 10.26 -28.47 2.10
CA GLY A 250 9.00 -28.93 1.49
C GLY A 250 8.38 -27.93 0.53
N THR A 251 9.16 -27.03 -0.06
CA THR A 251 8.73 -26.08 -1.09
C THR A 251 9.44 -26.35 -2.42
N GLY A 252 8.89 -25.87 -3.53
CA GLY A 252 9.50 -26.01 -4.86
C GLY A 252 8.85 -25.14 -5.92
N LEU A 253 9.23 -25.36 -7.17
CA LEU A 253 8.62 -24.70 -8.32
C LEU A 253 8.01 -25.74 -9.27
N ALA A 254 6.96 -25.31 -9.97
CA ALA A 254 6.41 -25.98 -11.15
C ALA A 254 6.19 -24.95 -12.26
N VAL A 255 6.08 -25.41 -13.50
CA VAL A 255 5.82 -24.57 -14.67
C VAL A 255 4.63 -25.11 -15.46
N ASN A 256 3.83 -24.22 -16.03
CA ASN A 256 2.70 -24.57 -16.88
C ASN A 256 2.57 -23.54 -18.00
N ASN A 257 2.96 -23.92 -19.22
CA ASN A 257 2.99 -23.07 -20.41
C ASN A 257 3.72 -21.74 -20.14
N HIS A 258 2.98 -20.66 -19.96
CA HIS A 258 3.46 -19.28 -19.80
C HIS A 258 3.44 -18.79 -18.34
N ARG A 259 3.43 -19.72 -17.37
CA ARG A 259 3.28 -19.47 -15.92
C ARG A 259 4.31 -20.23 -15.07
N ILE A 260 4.85 -19.56 -14.06
CA ILE A 260 5.65 -20.12 -12.97
C ILE A 260 4.80 -20.22 -11.71
N LEU A 261 4.88 -21.37 -11.04
CA LEU A 261 4.07 -21.74 -9.88
C LEU A 261 4.98 -22.11 -8.69
N LEU A 262 4.61 -21.68 -7.48
CA LEU A 262 5.18 -22.20 -6.23
C LEU A 262 4.41 -23.46 -5.84
N THR A 263 5.11 -24.52 -5.44
CA THR A 263 4.52 -25.72 -4.85
C THR A 263 4.92 -25.86 -3.37
N VAL A 264 3.98 -26.32 -2.54
CA VAL A 264 4.18 -26.55 -1.11
C VAL A 264 3.63 -27.92 -0.74
N GLN A 265 4.47 -28.74 -0.10
CA GLN A 265 4.12 -30.10 0.32
C GLN A 265 3.25 -30.09 1.60
N PRO A 266 2.34 -31.06 1.77
CA PRO A 266 1.55 -31.19 3.00
C PRO A 266 2.44 -31.44 4.23
N GLY A 267 1.93 -31.17 5.42
CA GLY A 267 2.64 -31.37 6.69
C GLY A 267 1.88 -30.84 7.89
N ALA A 268 2.10 -31.46 9.06
CA ALA A 268 1.51 -31.06 10.33
C ALA A 268 2.20 -29.83 10.96
N ALA A 269 3.50 -29.65 10.73
CA ALA A 269 4.25 -28.48 11.19
C ALA A 269 4.02 -27.28 10.26
N LYS A 270 4.17 -26.06 10.81
CA LYS A 270 4.26 -24.82 10.02
C LYS A 270 5.35 -24.97 8.94
N ARG A 271 5.15 -24.35 7.78
CA ARG A 271 6.19 -24.24 6.72
C ARG A 271 6.51 -22.78 6.44
N LEU A 272 7.77 -22.51 6.12
CA LEU A 272 8.22 -21.24 5.58
C LEU A 272 8.69 -21.44 4.13
N ALA A 273 8.28 -20.52 3.26
CA ALA A 273 8.77 -20.41 1.89
C ALA A 273 9.30 -18.98 1.64
N LYS A 274 10.36 -18.85 0.86
CA LYS A 274 10.73 -17.59 0.22
C LYS A 274 10.82 -17.82 -1.29
N VAL A 275 10.01 -17.09 -2.04
CA VAL A 275 10.13 -16.99 -3.48
C VAL A 275 10.99 -15.76 -3.79
N PHE A 276 12.12 -15.96 -4.46
CA PHE A 276 13.02 -14.91 -4.93
C PHE A 276 12.75 -14.66 -6.42
N ILE A 277 12.54 -13.40 -6.81
CA ILE A 277 12.15 -13.02 -8.17
C ILE A 277 13.08 -11.90 -8.64
N VAL A 278 13.70 -12.05 -9.81
CA VAL A 278 14.67 -11.07 -10.35
C VAL A 278 14.57 -11.02 -11.87
N GLN A 279 14.88 -9.88 -12.47
CA GLN A 279 15.12 -9.80 -13.92
C GLN A 279 16.62 -9.88 -14.20
N ALA A 280 16.99 -10.72 -15.16
CA ALA A 280 18.36 -10.83 -15.67
C ALA A 280 18.33 -11.36 -17.11
N PRO A 281 19.37 -11.14 -17.92
CA PRO A 281 19.49 -11.77 -19.24
C PRO A 281 19.30 -13.29 -19.21
N LEU A 282 18.96 -13.86 -20.37
CA LEU A 282 18.90 -15.32 -20.54
C LEU A 282 20.29 -15.95 -20.29
N GLY A 283 20.32 -17.16 -19.72
CA GLY A 283 21.58 -17.84 -19.39
C GLY A 283 22.27 -17.37 -18.09
N GLN A 284 21.73 -16.41 -17.35
CA GLN A 284 22.28 -15.94 -16.06
C GLN A 284 21.89 -16.83 -14.86
N ALA A 285 21.63 -18.11 -15.07
CA ALA A 285 20.94 -18.97 -14.10
C ALA A 285 21.75 -19.23 -12.82
N GLU A 286 23.06 -19.43 -12.95
CA GLU A 286 24.02 -19.60 -11.86
C GLU A 286 24.11 -18.33 -11.00
N SER A 287 24.12 -17.16 -11.64
CA SER A 287 24.09 -15.85 -10.96
C SER A 287 22.80 -15.67 -10.16
N VAL A 288 21.64 -15.98 -10.75
CA VAL A 288 20.35 -15.96 -10.05
C VAL A 288 20.34 -16.91 -8.85
N VAL A 289 20.88 -18.13 -9.00
CA VAL A 289 20.94 -19.11 -7.91
C VAL A 289 21.92 -18.68 -6.80
N ALA A 290 23.02 -18.01 -7.13
CA ALA A 290 23.92 -17.41 -6.15
C ALA A 290 23.21 -16.30 -5.36
N LEU A 291 22.54 -15.36 -6.04
CA LEU A 291 21.78 -14.26 -5.42
C LEU A 291 20.64 -14.77 -4.52
N ALA A 292 19.90 -15.79 -4.98
CA ALA A 292 18.84 -16.43 -4.20
C ALA A 292 19.39 -17.14 -2.94
N LYS A 293 20.57 -17.77 -3.04
CA LYS A 293 21.26 -18.40 -1.90
C LYS A 293 21.82 -17.38 -0.91
N ALA A 294 22.39 -16.26 -1.38
CA ALA A 294 22.82 -15.16 -0.52
C ALA A 294 21.64 -14.57 0.29
N ASN A 295 20.44 -14.56 -0.30
CA ASN A 295 19.20 -14.06 0.32
C ASN A 295 18.36 -15.16 1.00
N ALA A 296 18.93 -16.33 1.30
CA ALA A 296 18.17 -17.52 1.71
C ALA A 296 17.57 -17.48 3.14
N VAL A 297 17.93 -16.53 4.01
CA VAL A 297 17.39 -16.43 5.37
C VAL A 297 15.89 -16.17 5.33
N ILE A 298 15.08 -17.11 5.82
CA ILE A 298 13.61 -16.99 5.83
C ILE A 298 13.14 -16.63 7.24
N GLU A 299 12.95 -15.33 7.49
CA GLU A 299 12.25 -14.85 8.68
C GLU A 299 10.75 -15.15 8.58
N PRO A 300 10.06 -15.56 9.66
CA PRO A 300 8.62 -15.83 9.62
C PRO A 300 7.80 -14.52 9.61
N PRO A 301 6.92 -14.28 8.62
CA PRO A 301 6.00 -13.13 8.59
C PRO A 301 5.19 -12.90 9.87
N SER A 302 4.91 -13.93 10.68
CA SER A 302 4.25 -13.76 12.00
C SER A 302 5.02 -12.86 12.98
N ARG A 303 6.32 -12.59 12.77
CA ARG A 303 7.07 -11.57 13.51
C ARG A 303 6.47 -10.16 13.38
N LEU A 304 5.77 -9.87 12.29
CA LEU A 304 5.14 -8.58 11.99
C LEU A 304 3.72 -8.46 12.55
N ALA A 305 3.17 -9.53 13.14
CA ALA A 305 1.76 -9.61 13.54
C ALA A 305 1.45 -9.11 14.97
N ASN A 306 2.44 -8.56 15.67
CA ASN A 306 2.32 -8.06 17.05
C ASN A 306 2.42 -6.52 17.13
N GLY A 307 2.06 -5.86 16.04
CA GLY A 307 2.29 -4.43 15.81
C GLY A 307 3.72 -4.08 15.45
N GLY A 308 3.95 -2.82 15.10
CA GLY A 308 5.27 -2.31 14.69
C GLY A 308 5.38 -0.78 14.80
N PRO A 309 6.57 -0.20 14.58
CA PRO A 309 6.80 1.22 14.86
C PRO A 309 5.87 2.13 14.05
N GLY A 310 5.28 3.12 14.72
CA GLY A 310 4.60 4.25 14.10
C GLY A 310 5.42 4.97 13.02
N LEU A 311 4.71 5.67 12.12
CA LEU A 311 5.21 6.43 10.99
C LEU A 311 4.90 7.94 11.09
N TRP A 312 3.92 8.35 11.90
CA TRP A 312 3.24 9.64 11.74
C TRP A 312 3.30 10.56 12.98
N PRO A 313 4.34 11.40 13.13
CA PRO A 313 4.41 12.40 14.21
C PRO A 313 3.12 13.24 14.33
N PRO A 314 2.56 13.45 15.54
CA PRO A 314 1.29 14.14 15.72
C PRO A 314 1.36 15.62 15.35
N LEU A 315 0.31 16.10 14.68
CA LEU A 315 0.09 17.52 14.38
C LEU A 315 -0.77 18.19 15.46
N ALA A 316 -0.77 19.53 15.50
CA ALA A 316 -1.63 20.29 16.39
C ALA A 316 -2.37 21.40 15.64
N THR A 317 -3.69 21.50 15.86
CA THR A 317 -4.52 22.61 15.40
C THR A 317 -5.24 23.26 16.59
N ARG A 318 -6.06 24.27 16.31
CA ARG A 318 -6.93 24.92 17.29
C ARG A 318 -8.36 24.95 16.75
N GLY A 319 -9.34 24.90 17.63
CA GLY A 319 -10.72 25.17 17.28
C GLY A 319 -11.15 26.59 17.61
N VAL A 320 -12.40 26.89 17.27
CA VAL A 320 -13.15 28.08 17.69
C VAL A 320 -14.38 27.58 18.43
N VAL A 321 -14.55 28.00 19.68
CA VAL A 321 -15.76 27.71 20.47
C VAL A 321 -16.89 28.63 19.99
N GLY A 322 -18.03 28.04 19.66
CA GLY A 322 -19.20 28.73 19.14
C GLY A 322 -19.92 29.54 20.21
N LYS A 323 -20.47 30.69 19.82
CA LYS A 323 -21.48 31.37 20.65
C LYS A 323 -22.83 30.66 20.46
N PRO A 324 -23.63 30.47 21.53
CA PRO A 324 -25.00 29.97 21.39
C PRO A 324 -25.84 30.85 20.46
N HIS A 325 -26.57 30.21 19.55
CA HIS A 325 -27.47 30.86 18.59
C HIS A 325 -28.77 30.04 18.49
N GLY A 326 -29.79 30.46 19.26
CA GLY A 326 -30.99 29.65 19.48
C GLY A 326 -30.67 28.42 20.33
N ALA A 327 -31.11 27.24 19.88
CA ALA A 327 -30.97 25.98 20.62
C ALA A 327 -29.57 25.30 20.51
N PHE A 328 -28.64 25.87 19.73
CA PHE A 328 -27.34 25.24 19.43
C PHE A 328 -26.18 26.21 19.63
N ALA A 329 -25.00 25.67 19.95
CA ALA A 329 -23.71 26.31 19.69
C ALA A 329 -22.94 25.45 18.68
N ILE A 330 -22.18 26.07 17.78
CA ILE A 330 -21.42 25.38 16.74
C ILE A 330 -19.93 25.61 16.97
N ASP A 331 -19.29 24.62 17.58
CA ASP A 331 -17.84 24.57 17.71
C ASP A 331 -17.21 24.12 16.39
N THR A 332 -16.04 24.68 16.05
CA THR A 332 -15.35 24.39 14.78
C THR A 332 -13.91 24.00 15.04
N ILE A 333 -13.55 22.74 14.81
CA ILE A 333 -12.16 22.25 14.87
C ILE A 333 -11.50 22.48 13.50
N ARG A 334 -10.36 23.18 13.46
CA ARG A 334 -9.61 23.39 12.21
C ARG A 334 -8.91 22.10 11.77
N LEU A 335 -9.12 21.70 10.51
CA LEU A 335 -8.42 20.57 9.88
C LEU A 335 -6.95 20.94 9.55
N PRO A 336 -6.00 20.00 9.64
CA PRO A 336 -4.59 20.21 9.26
C PRO A 336 -4.40 20.17 7.74
N PHE A 337 -4.97 21.16 7.03
CA PHE A 337 -4.83 21.28 5.57
C PHE A 337 -3.39 21.46 5.11
N ASP A 338 -2.60 22.19 5.89
CA ASP A 338 -1.14 22.23 5.77
C ASP A 338 -0.57 21.11 6.65
N ASN A 339 0.04 20.11 6.03
CA ASN A 339 0.59 18.92 6.69
C ASN A 339 1.75 18.34 5.86
N PRO A 340 2.77 17.73 6.50
CA PRO A 340 4.01 17.32 5.84
C PRO A 340 3.87 16.12 4.89
N TRP A 341 2.67 15.57 4.73
CA TRP A 341 2.39 14.42 3.87
C TRP A 341 1.49 14.77 2.67
N ASN A 342 1.17 16.05 2.46
CA ASN A 342 0.19 16.53 1.46
C ASN A 342 -1.16 15.80 1.53
N ALA A 343 -1.55 15.35 2.72
CA ALA A 343 -2.78 14.58 2.93
C ALA A 343 -4.01 15.44 2.59
N LEU A 344 -4.97 14.85 1.88
CA LEU A 344 -6.21 15.50 1.49
C LEU A 344 -7.28 15.25 2.56
N LEU A 345 -7.60 16.29 3.32
CA LEU A 345 -8.53 16.25 4.47
C LEU A 345 -10.02 16.30 4.05
N PHE A 346 -10.40 15.54 3.01
CA PHE A 346 -11.78 15.39 2.56
C PHE A 346 -12.52 14.39 3.48
N THR A 347 -13.00 14.88 4.62
CA THR A 347 -13.64 14.07 5.68
C THR A 347 -14.93 13.41 5.21
N ALA A 348 -15.06 12.10 5.38
CA ALA A 348 -16.20 11.30 4.93
C ALA A 348 -17.01 10.65 6.07
N GLY A 349 -16.46 10.59 7.28
CA GLY A 349 -17.14 10.03 8.44
C GLY A 349 -16.37 10.28 9.73
N HIS A 350 -17.05 10.26 10.87
CA HIS A 350 -16.44 10.38 12.19
C HIS A 350 -17.26 9.68 13.27
N ASP A 351 -16.61 9.34 14.38
CA ASP A 351 -17.25 8.83 15.59
C ASP A 351 -16.32 8.99 16.80
N PHE A 352 -16.80 8.72 18.02
CA PHE A 352 -16.04 8.91 19.25
C PHE A 352 -15.64 7.58 19.92
N LEU A 353 -14.40 7.53 20.41
CA LEU A 353 -13.90 6.48 21.28
C LEU A 353 -14.38 6.70 22.74
N PRO A 354 -14.39 5.65 23.59
CA PRO A 354 -14.86 5.76 24.98
C PRO A 354 -14.06 6.72 25.88
N ASP A 355 -12.86 7.14 25.46
CA ASP A 355 -12.03 8.15 26.12
C ASP A 355 -12.38 9.60 25.73
N GLY A 356 -13.37 9.80 24.85
CA GLY A 356 -13.75 11.10 24.30
C GLY A 356 -12.88 11.58 23.13
N SER A 357 -11.87 10.80 22.70
CA SER A 357 -11.12 11.11 21.48
C SER A 357 -11.96 10.77 20.24
N ALA A 358 -11.91 11.61 19.22
CA ALA A 358 -12.65 11.38 17.98
C ALA A 358 -11.79 10.64 16.95
N LEU A 359 -12.42 9.82 16.12
CA LEU A 359 -11.84 9.26 14.90
C LEU A 359 -12.52 9.89 13.69
N VAL A 360 -11.75 10.31 12.69
CA VAL A 360 -12.24 10.96 11.46
C VAL A 360 -11.60 10.30 10.25
N CYS A 361 -12.39 9.72 9.34
CA CYS A 361 -11.87 9.14 8.09
C CYS A 361 -11.98 10.12 6.91
N THR A 362 -11.05 10.03 5.95
CA THR A 362 -11.08 10.80 4.69
C THR A 362 -11.30 9.89 3.50
N VAL A 363 -11.99 10.38 2.47
CA VAL A 363 -12.25 9.62 1.23
C VAL A 363 -10.98 9.35 0.41
N HIS A 364 -9.84 9.97 0.77
CA HIS A 364 -8.52 9.71 0.18
C HIS A 364 -7.72 8.59 0.88
N GLY A 365 -8.30 7.94 1.90
CA GLY A 365 -7.80 6.68 2.46
C GLY A 365 -7.25 6.75 3.89
N ASP A 366 -7.29 7.90 4.56
CA ASP A 366 -6.77 8.09 5.92
C ASP A 366 -7.85 7.92 7.00
N VAL A 367 -7.42 7.55 8.22
CA VAL A 367 -8.17 7.77 9.46
C VAL A 367 -7.29 8.53 10.44
N TRP A 368 -7.85 9.55 11.08
CA TRP A 368 -7.16 10.42 12.03
C TRP A 368 -7.78 10.28 13.41
N ARG A 369 -6.96 10.18 14.47
CA ARG A 369 -7.41 10.29 15.87
C ARG A 369 -7.16 11.72 16.37
N LEU A 370 -8.18 12.31 16.97
CA LEU A 370 -8.19 13.67 17.50
C LEU A 370 -8.28 13.60 19.03
N THR A 371 -7.29 14.15 19.71
CA THR A 371 -7.25 14.26 21.19
C THR A 371 -7.17 15.73 21.61
N GLY A 372 -7.54 16.06 22.85
CA GLY A 372 -7.63 17.45 23.30
C GLY A 372 -8.89 18.18 22.79
N ILE A 373 -9.97 17.45 22.52
CA ILE A 373 -11.29 18.03 22.27
C ILE A 373 -11.89 18.42 23.64
N ASP A 374 -11.53 19.62 24.11
CA ASP A 374 -12.00 20.20 25.36
C ASP A 374 -12.88 21.45 25.14
N SER A 375 -13.55 21.92 26.19
CA SER A 375 -14.44 23.10 26.18
C SER A 375 -13.76 24.45 25.83
N SER A 376 -12.45 24.46 25.57
CA SER A 376 -11.69 25.62 25.10
C SER A 376 -11.18 25.49 23.66
N LEU A 377 -11.09 24.25 23.15
CA LEU A 377 -10.48 23.86 21.87
C LEU A 377 -9.10 24.48 21.59
N LYS A 378 -8.36 24.89 22.63
CA LYS A 378 -7.11 25.63 22.52
C LYS A 378 -5.99 24.85 21.84
N LYS A 379 -6.01 23.52 21.90
CA LYS A 379 -5.09 22.61 21.19
C LYS A 379 -5.76 21.27 20.93
N VAL A 380 -6.19 21.02 19.68
CA VAL A 380 -6.59 19.69 19.22
C VAL A 380 -5.38 19.02 18.57
N THR A 381 -5.04 17.82 19.00
CA THR A 381 -3.88 17.05 18.50
C THR A 381 -4.36 15.97 17.55
N TRP A 382 -3.78 15.92 16.35
CA TRP A 382 -4.16 15.03 15.25
C TRP A 382 -3.07 13.98 15.02
N HIS A 383 -3.42 12.70 15.10
CA HIS A 383 -2.55 11.57 14.77
C HIS A 383 -3.13 10.80 13.58
N ARG A 384 -2.31 10.33 12.63
CA ARG A 384 -2.79 9.44 11.56
C ARG A 384 -2.92 8.03 12.14
N PHE A 385 -4.13 7.67 12.54
CA PHE A 385 -4.44 6.34 13.05
C PHE A 385 -4.33 5.27 11.95
N ALA A 386 -4.73 5.56 10.71
CA ALA A 386 -4.59 4.63 9.60
C ALA A 386 -4.41 5.35 8.26
N THR A 387 -3.86 4.67 7.26
CA THR A 387 -3.77 5.15 5.87
C THR A 387 -4.04 4.01 4.89
N GLY A 388 -4.16 4.32 3.59
CA GLY A 388 -4.22 3.31 2.53
C GLY A 388 -5.53 2.53 2.38
N LEU A 389 -6.64 3.00 2.99
CA LEU A 389 -7.97 2.40 2.85
C LEU A 389 -8.63 2.77 1.50
N PHE A 390 -9.44 1.87 0.92
CA PHE A 390 -10.09 2.14 -0.37
C PHE A 390 -11.32 3.03 -0.20
N GLN A 391 -11.09 4.35 -0.33
CA GLN A 391 -12.11 5.39 -0.33
C GLN A 391 -13.13 5.24 0.82
N PRO A 392 -12.72 5.46 2.09
CA PRO A 392 -13.61 5.48 3.24
C PRO A 392 -14.86 6.34 3.00
N LEU A 393 -16.03 5.72 3.13
CA LEU A 393 -17.36 6.34 2.98
C LEU A 393 -18.07 6.56 4.33
N GLY A 394 -17.47 6.13 5.43
CA GLY A 394 -18.01 6.24 6.77
C GLY A 394 -17.19 5.48 7.81
N LEU A 395 -17.36 5.85 9.08
CA LEU A 395 -16.68 5.26 10.24
C LEU A 395 -17.68 5.09 11.39
N LYS A 396 -17.58 3.98 12.14
CA LYS A 396 -18.29 3.76 13.40
C LYS A 396 -17.37 3.08 14.42
N VAL A 397 -17.39 3.55 15.66
CA VAL A 397 -16.80 2.89 16.82
C VAL A 397 -17.82 1.92 17.41
N VAL A 398 -17.40 0.66 17.60
CA VAL A 398 -18.19 -0.38 18.28
C VAL A 398 -17.26 -1.11 19.24
N GLY A 399 -17.61 -1.15 20.53
CA GLY A 399 -16.78 -1.77 21.57
C GLY A 399 -15.36 -1.18 21.63
N GLY A 400 -15.21 0.14 21.45
CA GLY A 400 -13.91 0.83 21.40
C GLY A 400 -13.07 0.57 20.15
N ASN A 401 -13.56 -0.22 19.19
CA ASN A 401 -12.84 -0.55 17.96
C ASN A 401 -13.41 0.24 16.77
N ALA A 402 -12.55 0.69 15.85
CA ALA A 402 -12.96 1.45 14.68
C ALA A 402 -13.33 0.52 13.51
N TYR A 403 -14.54 0.66 12.99
CA TYR A 403 -15.03 -0.01 11.79
C TYR A 403 -15.20 1.04 10.69
N VAL A 404 -14.52 0.86 9.56
CA VAL A 404 -14.50 1.80 8.44
C VAL A 404 -15.04 1.10 7.20
N ILE A 405 -16.07 1.67 6.58
CA ILE A 405 -16.60 1.17 5.31
C ILE A 405 -15.81 1.79 4.15
N GLY A 406 -15.02 0.97 3.46
CA GLY A 406 -14.44 1.29 2.15
C GLY A 406 -15.28 0.71 1.02
N ARG A 407 -14.85 0.94 -0.22
CA ARG A 407 -15.51 0.38 -1.43
C ARG A 407 -15.25 -1.11 -1.65
N ASP A 408 -14.30 -1.68 -0.94
CA ASP A 408 -13.91 -3.08 -0.97
C ASP A 408 -14.47 -3.88 0.21
N GLN A 409 -14.43 -3.32 1.42
CA GLN A 409 -14.73 -4.02 2.67
C GLN A 409 -15.09 -3.07 3.82
N ILE A 410 -15.77 -3.62 4.83
CA ILE A 410 -15.69 -3.07 6.19
C ILE A 410 -14.36 -3.56 6.78
N THR A 411 -13.46 -2.60 7.03
CA THR A 411 -12.20 -2.84 7.75
C THR A 411 -12.42 -2.57 9.24
N ARG A 412 -12.01 -3.48 10.12
CA ARG A 412 -11.85 -3.18 11.55
C ARG A 412 -10.37 -2.92 11.83
N LEU A 413 -10.07 -1.76 12.41
CA LEU A 413 -8.72 -1.32 12.70
C LEU A 413 -8.34 -1.64 14.15
N HIS A 414 -7.17 -2.24 14.34
CA HIS A 414 -6.60 -2.56 15.64
C HIS A 414 -5.20 -1.94 15.77
N ASP A 415 -5.01 -1.13 16.79
CA ASP A 415 -3.70 -0.79 17.36
C ASP A 415 -3.28 -2.00 18.23
N LEU A 416 -2.11 -2.59 17.96
CA LEU A 416 -1.65 -3.81 18.64
C LEU A 416 -0.53 -3.55 19.66
N ASN A 417 0.11 -2.39 19.62
CA ASN A 417 1.26 -2.05 20.47
C ASN A 417 1.00 -0.87 21.43
N GLY A 418 -0.09 -0.12 21.25
CA GLY A 418 -0.48 1.06 22.02
C GLY A 418 0.12 2.38 21.54
N ASP A 419 0.75 2.44 20.35
CA ASP A 419 1.43 3.65 19.83
C ASP A 419 0.48 4.68 19.20
N GLY A 420 -0.79 4.33 18.99
CA GLY A 420 -1.80 5.20 18.42
C GLY A 420 -1.90 5.13 16.89
N GLU A 421 -1.28 4.16 16.23
CA GLU A 421 -1.53 3.76 14.85
C GLU A 421 -2.18 2.37 14.76
N ALA A 422 -2.89 2.10 13.66
CA ALA A 422 -3.44 0.80 13.35
C ALA A 422 -2.34 -0.11 12.79
N ASP A 423 -2.17 -1.25 13.43
CA ASP A 423 -1.29 -2.33 13.01
C ASP A 423 -2.05 -3.38 12.19
N PHE A 424 -3.20 -3.84 12.67
CA PHE A 424 -4.00 -4.86 11.96
C PHE A 424 -5.27 -4.25 11.35
N TYR A 425 -5.37 -4.42 10.04
CA TYR A 425 -6.48 -3.99 9.20
C TYR A 425 -7.32 -5.23 8.90
N GLU A 426 -8.20 -5.60 9.84
CA GLU A 426 -9.01 -6.81 9.77
C GLU A 426 -10.09 -6.69 8.69
N CYS A 427 -10.14 -7.68 7.79
CA CYS A 427 -11.24 -7.88 6.84
C CYS A 427 -12.47 -8.41 7.58
N PHE A 428 -13.20 -7.53 8.27
CA PHE A 428 -14.41 -7.88 9.00
C PHE A 428 -15.51 -8.38 8.04
N ASN A 429 -15.76 -7.63 6.95
CA ASN A 429 -16.61 -8.10 5.85
C ASN A 429 -16.15 -7.56 4.50
N ASN A 430 -15.84 -8.43 3.53
CA ASN A 430 -15.55 -8.07 2.15
C ASN A 430 -16.54 -8.68 1.13
N ASP A 431 -17.74 -9.07 1.57
CA ASP A 431 -18.77 -9.69 0.71
C ASP A 431 -19.45 -8.67 -0.24
N LEU A 432 -19.23 -7.36 -0.04
CA LEU A 432 -19.64 -6.30 -0.97
C LEU A 432 -19.10 -6.55 -2.39
N LEU A 433 -19.84 -6.13 -3.42
CA LEU A 433 -19.38 -6.20 -4.81
C LEU A 433 -18.92 -4.82 -5.28
N SER A 434 -17.69 -4.70 -5.78
CA SER A 434 -17.19 -3.48 -6.43
C SER A 434 -17.22 -3.67 -7.94
N ALA A 435 -17.99 -2.87 -8.67
CA ALA A 435 -18.09 -2.93 -10.14
C ALA A 435 -17.07 -2.03 -10.87
N GLY A 436 -16.24 -1.27 -10.14
CA GLY A 436 -15.29 -0.33 -10.74
C GLY A 436 -15.95 0.88 -11.44
N GLY A 437 -17.16 1.26 -11.04
CA GLY A 437 -17.75 2.54 -11.45
C GLY A 437 -17.10 3.74 -10.73
N GLY A 438 -17.47 4.96 -11.14
CA GLY A 438 -17.21 6.16 -10.33
C GLY A 438 -18.06 6.18 -9.04
N HIS A 439 -19.14 5.40 -9.01
CA HIS A 439 -19.94 5.07 -7.84
C HIS A 439 -19.83 3.56 -7.55
N ALA A 440 -20.18 3.15 -6.33
CA ALA A 440 -20.19 1.75 -5.88
C ALA A 440 -21.58 1.14 -6.09
#